data_AF-A0A0D9XQF7-F1
#
_entry.id   AF-A0A0D9XQF7-F1
#
_cell.length_a   1.000
_cell.length_b   1.000
_cell.length_c   1.000
_cell.angle_alpha   90.00
_cell.angle_beta   90.00
_cell.angle_gamma   90.00
#
_symmetry.space_group_name_H-M   'P 1'
#
loop_
_entity.id
_entity.type
_entity.pdbx_description
1 polymer ?
#
loop_
_entity_poly.entity_id
_entity_poly.type
_entity_poly.pdbx_seq_one_letter_code
_entity_poly.pdbx_strand_id
1 'polypeptide(L)'
;MTTNSTILLLLAAAAVLAAALHCPAIVTAAADDEPCDPSDIHITTDKTGKVVGGKPEYQVTISNECSCPEGDVVVSCLDGVPSGVDPSKIHVAGKDSGLCLVNNGLQIVKGSPVVFTYVASQPIFLEFNTASPRCNR
;
A
#
# COMPACT_ATOMS: atom_id res chain seq x y z
N MET A 1 50.97 69.36 16.92
CA MET A 1 51.81 70.01 15.88
C MET A 1 52.53 68.88 15.15
N THR A 2 52.33 68.54 13.89
CA THR A 2 51.71 69.17 12.71
C THR A 2 51.38 68.07 11.70
N THR A 3 50.27 68.27 10.99
CA THR A 3 49.72 67.58 9.81
C THR A 3 50.71 67.42 8.64
N ASN A 4 50.49 66.42 7.76
CA ASN A 4 50.65 66.45 6.28
C ASN A 4 50.43 64.99 5.77
N SER A 5 49.27 64.53 5.28
CA SER A 5 48.43 64.96 4.16
C SER A 5 49.18 65.06 2.81
N THR A 6 49.19 63.96 2.07
CA THR A 6 49.29 63.96 0.60
C THR A 6 48.33 62.91 0.04
N ILE A 7 47.66 63.32 -1.03
CA ILE A 7 46.37 62.89 -1.54
C ILE A 7 46.58 62.44 -3.00
N LEU A 8 45.83 61.41 -3.44
CA LEU A 8 45.48 61.03 -4.84
C LEU A 8 46.62 60.51 -5.76
N LEU A 9 46.47 59.46 -6.59
CA LEU A 9 45.44 59.21 -7.61
C LEU A 9 45.39 57.73 -8.09
N LEU A 10 44.16 57.21 -8.17
CA LEU A 10 43.50 56.39 -9.22
C LEU A 10 44.25 55.25 -9.95
N LEU A 11 43.65 54.05 -9.90
CA LEU A 11 43.13 53.36 -11.10
C LEU A 11 41.90 52.52 -10.71
N ALA A 12 40.77 52.80 -11.35
CA ALA A 12 39.52 52.03 -11.28
C ALA A 12 39.36 51.22 -12.56
N ALA A 13 39.06 49.92 -12.43
CA ALA A 13 38.42 49.02 -13.40
C ALA A 13 38.50 47.59 -12.82
N ALA A 14 37.53 46.69 -12.85
CA ALA A 14 36.14 46.69 -13.29
C ALA A 14 35.43 45.56 -12.51
N ALA A 15 34.11 45.61 -12.48
CA ALA A 15 33.25 44.76 -11.67
C ALA A 15 32.95 43.38 -12.30
N VAL A 16 32.35 42.52 -11.46
CA VAL A 16 31.37 41.45 -11.73
C VAL A 16 31.84 39.99 -12.02
N LEU A 17 31.10 39.06 -11.37
CA LEU A 17 30.96 37.58 -11.52
C LEU A 17 32.01 36.71 -10.79
N ALA A 18 31.69 35.75 -9.91
CA ALA A 18 30.46 34.99 -9.72
C ALA A 18 30.30 34.51 -8.26
N ALA A 19 29.08 34.62 -7.73
CA ALA A 19 28.64 33.82 -6.58
C ALA A 19 28.32 32.40 -7.07
N ALA A 20 28.93 31.38 -6.46
CA ALA A 20 28.49 29.99 -6.61
C ALA A 20 28.54 29.30 -5.25
N LEU A 21 27.49 29.60 -4.49
CA LEU A 21 26.68 28.69 -3.68
C LEU A 21 27.21 27.24 -3.62
N HIS A 22 28.01 26.93 -2.61
CA HIS A 22 28.19 25.54 -2.16
C HIS A 22 26.98 25.22 -1.29
N CYS A 23 25.87 24.87 -1.92
CA CYS A 23 24.76 24.22 -1.26
C CYS A 23 25.24 22.78 -0.97
N PRO A 24 25.50 22.36 0.27
CA PRO A 24 25.62 20.93 0.53
C PRO A 24 24.28 20.33 0.12
N ALA A 25 24.27 19.54 -0.96
CA ALA A 25 23.11 18.78 -1.35
C ALA A 25 22.79 17.84 -0.19
N ILE A 26 21.82 18.24 0.64
CA ILE A 26 21.15 17.34 1.55
C ILE A 26 20.44 16.38 0.61
N VAL A 27 21.05 15.22 0.39
CA VAL A 27 20.35 14.07 -0.17
C VAL A 27 19.36 13.66 0.90
N THR A 28 18.18 14.26 0.88
CA THR A 28 17.02 13.63 1.49
C THR A 28 16.82 12.35 0.70
N ALA A 29 17.17 11.21 1.29
CA ALA A 29 16.62 9.94 0.84
C ALA A 29 15.11 10.13 0.91
N ALA A 30 14.48 10.42 -0.23
CA ALA A 30 13.08 10.09 -0.38
C ALA A 30 13.04 8.60 -0.05
N ALA A 31 12.22 8.24 0.94
CA ALA A 31 11.80 6.86 1.01
C ALA A 31 11.05 6.65 -0.31
N ASP A 32 11.75 6.10 -1.30
CA ASP A 32 11.12 5.62 -2.51
C ASP A 32 10.18 4.52 -2.02
N ASP A 33 8.89 4.85 -1.90
CA ASP A 33 7.86 3.83 -1.68
C ASP A 33 8.04 2.82 -2.81
N GLU A 34 8.56 1.65 -2.48
CA GLU A 34 8.64 0.56 -3.43
C GLU A 34 7.21 0.30 -3.92
N PRO A 35 6.99 0.19 -5.24
CA PRO A 35 5.65 -0.05 -5.76
C PRO A 35 5.14 -1.38 -5.21
N CYS A 36 3.93 -1.38 -4.64
CA CYS A 36 3.32 -2.61 -4.16
C CYS A 36 3.13 -3.60 -5.33
N ASP A 37 3.53 -4.84 -5.11
CA ASP A 37 3.40 -5.92 -6.07
C ASP A 37 2.11 -6.73 -5.82
N PRO A 38 1.52 -7.34 -6.86
CA PRO A 38 0.42 -8.29 -6.70
C PRO A 38 0.68 -9.40 -5.67
N SER A 39 1.94 -9.80 -5.51
CA SER A 39 2.37 -10.82 -4.54
C SER A 39 2.27 -10.37 -3.09
N ASP A 40 2.11 -9.08 -2.82
CA ASP A 40 1.96 -8.55 -1.45
C ASP A 40 0.58 -8.88 -0.86
N ILE A 41 -0.41 -9.19 -1.69
CA ILE A 41 -1.70 -9.69 -1.23
C ILE A 41 -1.64 -11.21 -1.11
N HIS A 42 -1.62 -11.70 0.12
CA HIS A 42 -1.61 -13.13 0.42
C HIS A 42 -2.99 -13.60 0.83
N ILE A 43 -3.43 -14.69 0.20
CA ILE A 43 -4.70 -15.35 0.50
C ILE A 43 -4.39 -16.76 1.00
N THR A 44 -4.87 -17.07 2.20
CA THR A 44 -4.73 -18.41 2.79
C THR A 44 -6.08 -18.92 3.22
N THR A 45 -6.29 -20.23 3.05
CA THR A 45 -7.53 -20.93 3.43
C THR A 45 -7.16 -22.19 4.19
N ASP A 46 -7.42 -22.20 5.49
CA ASP A 46 -7.03 -23.27 6.40
C ASP A 46 -8.25 -23.92 7.06
N LYS A 47 -8.17 -25.23 7.33
CA LYS A 47 -9.17 -25.92 8.16
C LYS A 47 -8.98 -25.53 9.62
N THR A 48 -10.03 -25.11 10.31
CA THR A 48 -9.96 -24.74 11.74
C THR A 48 -9.96 -25.96 12.66
N GLY A 49 -10.31 -27.14 12.15
CA GLY A 49 -10.52 -28.36 12.92
C GLY A 49 -11.93 -28.47 13.54
N LYS A 50 -12.72 -27.39 13.50
CA LYS A 50 -14.11 -27.40 13.95
C LYS A 50 -15.03 -28.00 12.88
N VAL A 51 -16.10 -28.65 13.33
CA VAL A 51 -17.15 -29.23 12.48
C VAL A 51 -18.50 -28.70 12.94
N VAL A 52 -19.29 -28.16 12.01
CA VAL A 52 -20.62 -27.61 12.26
C VAL A 52 -21.59 -28.25 11.28
N GLY A 53 -22.68 -28.85 11.77
CA GLY A 53 -23.66 -29.53 10.91
C GLY A 53 -23.06 -30.64 10.04
N GLY A 54 -22.01 -31.32 10.53
CA GLY A 54 -21.32 -32.40 9.81
C GLY A 54 -20.35 -31.93 8.70
N LYS A 55 -20.15 -30.61 8.55
CA LYS A 55 -19.20 -30.04 7.58
C LYS A 55 -18.02 -29.38 8.30
N PRO A 56 -16.80 -29.43 7.73
CA PRO A 56 -15.67 -28.72 8.29
C PRO A 56 -15.85 -27.20 8.19
N GLU A 57 -15.30 -26.50 9.17
CA GLU A 57 -15.14 -25.05 9.15
C GLU A 57 -13.75 -24.69 8.60
N TYR A 58 -13.72 -23.67 7.74
CA TYR A 58 -12.52 -23.11 7.15
C TYR A 58 -12.37 -21.66 7.58
N GLN A 59 -11.13 -21.20 7.71
CA GLN A 59 -10.77 -19.80 7.93
C GLN A 59 -10.02 -19.30 6.70
N VAL A 60 -10.44 -18.14 6.21
CA VAL A 60 -9.72 -17.39 5.18
C VAL A 60 -9.05 -16.19 5.84
N THR A 61 -7.79 -15.98 5.49
CA THR A 61 -7.01 -14.80 5.86
C THR A 61 -6.51 -14.14 4.58
N ILE A 62 -6.90 -12.88 4.38
CA ILE A 62 -6.42 -12.03 3.28
C ILE A 62 -5.56 -10.94 3.92
N SER A 63 -4.25 -11.00 3.71
CA SER A 63 -3.28 -10.07 4.26
C SER A 63 -2.58 -9.26 3.17
N ASN A 64 -2.10 -8.08 3.55
CA ASN A 64 -1.26 -7.22 2.74
C ASN A 64 0.13 -7.16 3.38
N GLU A 65 1.18 -7.47 2.61
CA GLU A 65 2.57 -7.38 3.02
C GLU A 65 3.29 -6.14 2.46
N CYS A 66 2.63 -5.36 1.60
CA CYS A 66 3.17 -4.09 1.14
C CYS A 66 3.30 -3.09 2.30
N SER A 67 4.24 -2.16 2.19
CA SER A 67 4.37 -1.03 3.11
C SER A 67 3.15 -0.10 3.08
N CYS A 68 2.50 0.05 1.91
CA CYS A 68 1.32 0.88 1.75
C CYS A 68 0.03 0.11 2.03
N PRO A 69 -1.03 0.78 2.53
CA PRO A 69 -2.37 0.20 2.56
C PRO A 69 -2.90 -0.10 1.14
N GLU A 70 -3.52 -1.26 0.97
CA GLU A 70 -4.12 -1.68 -0.30
C GLU A 70 -5.64 -1.60 -0.24
N GLY A 71 -6.26 -0.76 -1.07
CA GLY A 71 -7.70 -0.60 -1.17
C GLY A 71 -8.29 -1.33 -2.37
N ASP A 72 -9.63 -1.42 -2.41
CA ASP A 72 -10.35 -1.99 -3.56
C ASP A 72 -9.82 -3.37 -3.99
N VAL A 73 -9.45 -4.20 -3.01
CA VAL A 73 -8.89 -5.52 -3.26
C VAL A 73 -10.00 -6.41 -3.83
N VAL A 74 -9.78 -6.91 -5.04
CA VAL A 74 -10.66 -7.83 -5.75
C VAL A 74 -9.98 -9.18 -5.87
N VAL A 75 -10.75 -10.23 -5.62
CA VAL A 75 -10.34 -11.63 -5.80
C VAL A 75 -11.29 -12.36 -6.72
N SER A 76 -10.79 -13.34 -7.46
CA SER A 76 -11.63 -14.32 -8.15
C SER A 76 -12.34 -15.19 -7.12
N CYS A 77 -13.63 -15.44 -7.35
CA CYS A 77 -14.51 -16.25 -6.51
C CYS A 77 -15.59 -16.92 -7.38
N LEU A 78 -15.17 -17.76 -8.33
CA LEU A 78 -16.05 -18.35 -9.35
C LEU A 78 -17.24 -19.13 -8.76
N ASP A 79 -17.04 -19.78 -7.61
CA ASP A 79 -18.07 -20.54 -6.90
C ASP A 79 -18.95 -19.65 -5.98
N GLY A 80 -18.71 -18.34 -5.97
CA GLY A 80 -19.36 -17.37 -5.09
C GLY A 80 -18.86 -17.41 -3.64
N VAL A 81 -19.41 -16.54 -2.79
CA VAL A 81 -19.09 -16.51 -1.35
C VAL A 81 -19.99 -17.49 -0.60
N PRO A 82 -19.46 -18.33 0.31
CA PRO A 82 -20.27 -19.26 1.09
C PRO A 82 -21.29 -18.53 1.95
N SER A 83 -22.46 -19.13 2.16
CA SER A 83 -23.50 -18.54 2.98
C SER A 83 -23.07 -18.37 4.44
N GLY A 84 -23.53 -17.30 5.08
CA GLY A 84 -23.22 -16.99 6.48
C GLY A 84 -21.89 -16.27 6.70
N VAL A 85 -21.09 -16.06 5.65
CA VAL A 85 -19.96 -15.12 5.71
C VAL A 85 -20.51 -13.69 5.80
N ASP A 86 -19.93 -12.88 6.69
CA ASP A 86 -20.25 -11.46 6.81
C ASP A 86 -19.88 -10.72 5.49
N PRO A 87 -20.86 -10.11 4.79
CA PRO A 87 -20.61 -9.39 3.55
C PRO A 87 -19.64 -8.22 3.70
N SER A 88 -19.42 -7.72 4.92
CA SER A 88 -18.41 -6.68 5.19
C SER A 88 -16.97 -7.17 4.97
N LYS A 89 -16.75 -8.49 5.03
CA LYS A 89 -15.45 -9.13 4.84
C LYS A 89 -15.21 -9.45 3.37
N ILE A 90 -16.21 -10.00 2.70
CA ILE A 90 -16.14 -10.32 1.28
C ILE A 90 -17.55 -10.45 0.70
N HIS A 91 -17.78 -9.92 -0.50
CA HIS A 91 -19.02 -10.11 -1.23
C HIS A 91 -18.78 -10.04 -2.74
N VAL A 92 -19.69 -10.61 -3.53
CA VAL A 92 -19.59 -10.60 -4.99
C VAL A 92 -19.71 -9.15 -5.50
N ALA A 93 -18.74 -8.70 -6.30
CA ALA A 93 -18.62 -7.31 -6.77
C ALA A 93 -19.62 -6.95 -7.90
N GLY A 94 -20.34 -7.93 -8.44
CA GLY A 94 -21.34 -7.75 -9.49
C GLY A 94 -22.04 -9.07 -9.82
N LYS A 95 -23.20 -9.00 -10.46
CA LYS A 95 -23.92 -10.21 -10.85
C LYS A 95 -23.12 -10.96 -11.93
N ASP A 96 -22.92 -12.27 -11.72
CA ASP A 96 -22.26 -13.18 -12.67
C ASP A 96 -20.81 -12.78 -13.05
N SER A 97 -20.12 -11.96 -12.22
CA SER A 97 -18.75 -11.52 -12.51
C SER A 97 -17.69 -12.57 -12.19
N GLY A 98 -17.98 -13.49 -11.27
CA GLY A 98 -16.97 -14.36 -10.67
C GLY A 98 -15.91 -13.61 -9.85
N LEU A 99 -16.15 -12.33 -9.53
CA LEU A 99 -15.25 -11.45 -8.79
C LEU A 99 -15.88 -11.03 -7.46
N CYS A 100 -15.06 -10.96 -6.42
CA CYS A 100 -15.47 -10.57 -5.08
C CYS A 100 -14.65 -9.39 -4.59
N LEU A 101 -15.34 -8.41 -4.01
CA LEU A 101 -14.74 -7.27 -3.33
C LEU A 101 -14.47 -7.66 -1.88
N VAL A 102 -13.24 -7.43 -1.43
CA VAL A 102 -12.79 -7.71 -0.07
C VAL A 102 -12.92 -6.44 0.78
N ASN A 103 -13.27 -6.60 2.06
CA ASN A 103 -13.33 -5.52 3.06
C ASN A 103 -14.22 -4.33 2.68
N ASN A 104 -15.28 -4.54 1.88
CA ASN A 104 -16.07 -3.47 1.27
C ASN A 104 -15.22 -2.42 0.50
N GLY A 105 -14.09 -2.82 -0.06
CA GLY A 105 -13.13 -1.95 -0.74
C GLY A 105 -12.28 -1.08 0.20
N LEU A 106 -12.50 -1.19 1.52
CA LEU A 106 -11.65 -0.51 2.51
C LEU A 106 -10.24 -1.09 2.51
N GLN A 107 -9.30 -0.25 2.92
CA GLN A 107 -7.88 -0.57 2.90
C GLN A 107 -7.55 -1.76 3.80
N ILE A 108 -6.70 -2.65 3.31
CA ILE A 108 -6.01 -3.69 4.07
C ILE A 108 -4.62 -3.15 4.39
N VAL A 109 -4.38 -2.86 5.66
CA VAL A 109 -3.08 -2.38 6.15
C VAL A 109 -2.22 -3.57 6.57
N LYS A 110 -0.91 -3.48 6.36
CA LYS A 110 0.04 -4.49 6.85
C LYS A 110 -0.16 -4.79 8.34
N GLY A 111 -0.21 -6.08 8.67
CA GLY A 111 -0.47 -6.56 10.03
C GLY A 111 -1.93 -6.50 10.49
N SER A 112 -2.87 -6.03 9.65
CA SER A 112 -4.31 -6.00 9.93
C SER A 112 -5.11 -6.74 8.84
N PRO A 113 -5.01 -8.08 8.78
CA PRO A 113 -5.65 -8.86 7.74
C PRO A 113 -7.17 -8.90 7.86
N VAL A 114 -7.84 -9.17 6.74
CA VAL A 114 -9.26 -9.50 6.70
C VAL A 114 -9.40 -11.00 6.95
N VAL A 115 -10.10 -11.34 8.03
CA VAL A 115 -10.27 -12.74 8.46
C VAL A 115 -11.76 -13.06 8.55
N PHE A 116 -12.16 -14.19 7.99
CA PHE A 116 -13.51 -14.73 8.14
C PHE A 116 -13.51 -16.26 8.12
N THR A 117 -14.57 -16.84 8.67
CA THR A 117 -14.77 -18.30 8.69
C THR A 117 -16.06 -18.68 8.00
N TYR A 118 -16.09 -19.87 7.41
CA TYR A 118 -17.31 -20.44 6.82
C TYR A 118 -17.32 -21.96 6.95
N VAL A 119 -18.50 -22.55 6.76
CA VAL A 119 -18.73 -23.98 6.86
C VAL A 119 -19.15 -24.51 5.50
N ALA A 120 -18.37 -25.41 4.91
CA ALA A 120 -18.64 -25.97 3.59
C ALA A 120 -18.06 -27.38 3.46
N SER A 121 -18.47 -28.12 2.42
CA SER A 121 -17.92 -29.45 2.17
C SER A 121 -16.50 -29.39 1.60
N GLN A 122 -16.18 -28.34 0.85
CA GLN A 122 -14.88 -28.07 0.22
C GLN A 122 -14.48 -26.61 0.48
N PRO A 123 -13.18 -26.29 0.49
CA PRO A 123 -12.74 -24.91 0.62
C PRO A 123 -13.13 -24.10 -0.61
N ILE A 124 -13.44 -22.82 -0.42
CA ILE A 124 -13.53 -21.85 -1.52
C ILE A 124 -12.17 -21.67 -2.18
N PHE A 125 -12.15 -21.58 -3.50
CA PHE A 125 -10.98 -21.16 -4.27
C PHE A 125 -11.03 -19.64 -4.47
N LEU A 126 -10.01 -18.95 -3.96
CA LEU A 126 -9.82 -17.52 -4.10
C LEU A 126 -8.46 -17.24 -4.71
N GLU A 127 -8.42 -16.36 -5.69
CA GLU A 127 -7.19 -15.96 -6.37
C GLU A 127 -7.14 -14.44 -6.45
N PHE A 128 -5.96 -13.85 -6.25
CA PHE A 128 -5.79 -12.41 -6.39
C PHE A 128 -6.19 -11.95 -7.81
N ASN A 129 -6.89 -10.82 -7.90
CA ASN A 129 -7.24 -10.21 -9.19
C ASN A 129 -6.63 -8.82 -9.32
N THR A 130 -7.02 -7.88 -8.46
CA THR A 130 -6.52 -6.50 -8.48
C THR A 130 -6.53 -5.90 -7.07
N ALA A 131 -5.71 -4.86 -6.87
CA ALA A 131 -5.73 -4.01 -5.70
C ALA A 131 -5.28 -2.59 -6.11
N SER A 132 -5.63 -1.60 -5.30
CA SER A 132 -5.28 -0.20 -5.51
C SER A 132 -4.41 0.32 -4.36
N PRO A 133 -3.09 0.52 -4.60
CA PRO A 133 -2.19 1.04 -3.59
C PRO A 133 -2.61 2.44 -3.15
N ARG A 134 -2.65 2.66 -1.83
CA ARG A 134 -2.99 3.95 -1.20
C ARG A 134 -1.77 4.54 -0.46
N CYS A 135 -0.64 4.62 -1.16
CA CYS A 135 0.57 5.27 -0.63
C CYS A 135 0.33 6.77 -0.44
N ASN A 136 0.65 7.31 0.75
CA ASN A 136 0.60 8.74 1.00
C ASN A 136 1.86 9.38 0.44
N ARG A 137 1.72 10.08 -0.68
CA ARG A 137 2.81 10.81 -1.34
C ARG A 137 3.01 12.21 -0.74
#